data_AF-A0A1M3JZ55-F1
#
_entry.id   AF-A0A1M3JZ55-F1
#
_cell.length_a   1.000
_cell.length_b   1.000
_cell.length_c   1.000
_cell.angle_alpha   90.00
_cell.angle_beta   90.00
_cell.angle_gamma   90.00
#
_symmetry.space_group_name_H-M   'P 1'
#
loop_
_entity.id
_entity.type
_entity.pdbx_description
1 polymer ?
#
loop_
_entity_poly.entity_id
_entity_poly.type
_entity_poly.pdbx_seq_one_letter_code
_entity_poly.pdbx_strand_id
1 'polypeptide(L)'
;MEKRKSIGNLVTGTLIMVTLLVFFGLKTFRLINPVNWWAIFLLIPIYSSFGSLLEEFLQKKPVSFTTISSMSSILFIGLITGILLLNVDWVRNLPLFIIIAGVIVFQSGLVRSNDTFGNFAKIFRGWLFASGLAVIITGLLLFKFDFQVVPVAAQSTRWLGLPLLVLAGGGIFQIFKEKSAHFPSRLGFFANLIASFLFFFLALLALLNRQLTLIPAILMLAGGSLFILYFAQKRM
;
A
#
# COMPACT_ATOMS: atom_id res chain seq x y z
N MET A 1 -14.27 21.11 -34.82
CA MET A 1 -13.07 20.58 -34.15
C MET A 1 -13.39 19.18 -33.65
N GLU A 2 -12.93 18.17 -34.37
CA GLU A 2 -13.15 16.77 -34.00
C GLU A 2 -12.30 16.45 -32.76
N LYS A 3 -12.95 16.14 -31.64
CA LYS A 3 -12.29 15.81 -30.37
C LYS A 3 -11.59 14.46 -30.55
N ARG A 4 -10.32 14.45 -30.97
CA ARG A 4 -9.52 13.22 -31.12
C ARG A 4 -9.71 12.38 -29.85
N LYS A 5 -10.33 11.20 -30.01
CA LYS A 5 -10.62 10.27 -28.93
C LYS A 5 -9.27 9.85 -28.33
N SER A 6 -9.06 10.08 -27.02
CA SER A 6 -7.82 9.65 -26.35
C SER A 6 -7.68 8.13 -26.52
N ILE A 7 -6.45 7.67 -26.78
CA ILE A 7 -6.13 6.25 -26.93
C ILE A 7 -6.57 5.47 -25.67
N GLY A 8 -6.44 6.09 -24.49
CA GLY A 8 -6.91 5.51 -23.22
C GLY A 8 -8.41 5.21 -23.22
N ASN A 9 -9.24 6.11 -23.76
CA ASN A 9 -10.69 5.91 -23.82
C ASN A 9 -11.08 4.80 -24.81
N LEU A 10 -10.36 4.68 -25.93
CA LEU A 10 -10.57 3.59 -26.89
C LEU A 10 -10.23 2.23 -26.28
N VAL A 11 -9.04 2.12 -25.68
CA VAL A 11 -8.58 0.87 -25.03
C VAL A 11 -9.53 0.46 -23.90
N THR A 12 -9.95 1.42 -23.07
CA THR A 12 -10.90 1.17 -21.97
C THR A 12 -12.22 0.60 -22.49
N GLY A 13 -12.82 1.23 -23.51
CA GLY A 13 -14.08 0.77 -24.10
C GLY A 13 -13.96 -0.62 -24.72
N THR A 14 -12.87 -0.88 -25.44
CA THR A 14 -12.60 -2.20 -26.03
C THR A 14 -12.42 -3.27 -24.97
N LEU A 15 -11.66 -3.00 -23.90
CA LEU A 15 -11.45 -3.95 -22.80
C LEU A 15 -12.77 -4.29 -22.10
N ILE A 16 -13.62 -3.30 -21.85
CA ILE A 16 -14.96 -3.53 -21.26
C ILE A 16 -15.78 -4.47 -22.17
N MET A 17 -15.87 -4.15 -23.46
CA MET A 17 -16.67 -4.93 -24.40
C MET A 17 -16.16 -6.37 -24.55
N VAL A 18 -14.85 -6.55 -24.72
CA VAL A 18 -14.24 -7.89 -24.83
C VAL A 18 -14.48 -8.69 -23.56
N THR A 19 -14.31 -8.08 -22.40
CA THR A 19 -14.50 -8.77 -21.11
C THR A 19 -15.94 -9.21 -20.91
N LEU A 20 -16.91 -8.33 -21.19
CA LEU A 20 -18.33 -8.68 -21.08
C LEU A 20 -18.70 -9.79 -22.08
N LEU A 21 -18.24 -9.68 -23.33
CA LEU A 21 -18.52 -10.69 -24.36
C LEU A 21 -17.96 -12.06 -23.98
N VAL A 22 -16.69 -12.11 -23.53
CA VAL A 22 -16.06 -13.36 -23.08
C VAL A 22 -16.80 -13.90 -21.85
N PHE A 23 -17.05 -13.09 -20.84
CA PHE A 23 -17.69 -13.53 -19.60
C PHE A 23 -19.10 -14.08 -19.82
N PHE A 24 -19.95 -13.36 -20.57
CA PHE A 24 -21.30 -13.83 -20.88
C PHE A 24 -21.29 -14.99 -21.87
N GLY A 25 -20.33 -15.06 -22.79
CA GLY A 25 -20.11 -16.23 -23.64
C GLY A 25 -19.83 -17.48 -22.80
N LEU A 26 -18.85 -17.43 -21.89
CA LEU A 26 -18.50 -18.53 -20.99
C LEU A 26 -19.68 -18.94 -20.10
N LYS A 27 -20.47 -17.98 -19.61
CA LYS A 27 -21.68 -18.24 -18.82
C LYS A 27 -22.77 -18.93 -19.66
N THR A 28 -22.96 -18.50 -20.90
CA THR A 28 -23.96 -19.07 -21.82
C THR A 28 -23.64 -20.52 -22.17
N PHE A 29 -22.36 -20.83 -22.41
CA PHE A 29 -21.89 -22.20 -22.62
C PHE A 29 -21.76 -23.02 -21.33
N ARG A 30 -22.19 -22.48 -20.18
CA ARG A 30 -22.10 -23.11 -18.85
C ARG A 30 -20.69 -23.55 -18.45
N LEU A 31 -19.66 -22.91 -19.01
CA LEU A 31 -18.26 -23.16 -18.68
C LEU A 31 -17.88 -22.57 -17.31
N ILE A 32 -18.59 -21.52 -16.90
CA ILE A 32 -18.47 -20.88 -15.59
C ILE A 32 -19.86 -20.66 -14.99
N ASN A 33 -20.00 -20.79 -13.67
CA ASN A 33 -21.23 -20.45 -12.96
C ASN A 33 -20.92 -19.65 -11.68
N PRO A 34 -20.43 -18.41 -11.82
CA PRO A 34 -20.08 -17.57 -10.67
C PRO A 34 -21.34 -17.15 -9.92
N VAL A 35 -21.35 -17.35 -8.60
CA VAL A 35 -22.44 -16.94 -7.70
C VAL A 35 -22.66 -15.43 -7.79
N ASN A 36 -21.58 -14.66 -7.72
CA ASN A 36 -21.62 -13.20 -7.76
C ASN A 36 -21.26 -12.66 -9.14
N TRP A 37 -21.94 -13.11 -10.19
CA TRP A 37 -21.67 -12.71 -11.59
C TRP A 37 -21.68 -11.20 -11.81
N TRP A 38 -22.46 -10.45 -11.02
CA TRP A 38 -22.56 -8.98 -11.07
C TRP A 38 -21.22 -8.30 -10.72
N ALA A 39 -20.32 -8.97 -10.00
CA ALA A 39 -19.02 -8.42 -9.65
C ALA A 39 -18.15 -8.10 -10.89
N ILE A 40 -18.47 -8.64 -12.07
CA ILE A 40 -17.81 -8.28 -13.32
C ILE A 40 -17.89 -6.77 -13.63
N PHE A 41 -18.95 -6.08 -13.17
CA PHE A 41 -19.12 -4.64 -13.37
C PHE A 41 -18.11 -3.81 -12.57
N LEU A 42 -17.51 -4.38 -11.51
CA LEU A 42 -16.42 -3.73 -10.77
C LEU A 42 -15.13 -3.63 -11.59
N LEU A 43 -15.02 -4.37 -12.72
CA LEU A 43 -13.91 -4.20 -13.65
C LEU A 43 -13.98 -2.90 -14.46
N ILE A 44 -15.14 -2.25 -14.57
CA ILE A 44 -15.29 -0.99 -15.32
C ILE A 44 -14.32 0.10 -14.81
N PRO A 45 -14.29 0.47 -13.51
CA PRO A 45 -13.33 1.44 -12.99
C PRO A 45 -11.87 0.96 -13.09
N ILE A 46 -11.62 -0.36 -13.09
CA ILE A 46 -10.28 -0.93 -13.30
C ILE A 46 -9.82 -0.65 -14.73
N TYR A 47 -10.66 -0.88 -15.73
CA TYR A 47 -10.32 -0.59 -17.12
C TYR A 47 -10.09 0.90 -17.36
N SER A 48 -10.88 1.77 -16.72
CA SER A 48 -10.63 3.22 -16.78
C SER A 48 -9.26 3.57 -16.19
N SER A 49 -8.91 2.99 -15.05
CA SER A 49 -7.60 3.20 -14.41
C SER A 49 -6.46 2.67 -15.29
N PHE A 50 -6.67 1.55 -15.98
CA PHE A 50 -5.71 0.99 -16.92
C PHE A 50 -5.51 1.88 -18.15
N GLY A 51 -6.59 2.43 -18.71
CA GLY A 51 -6.52 3.38 -19.81
C GLY A 51 -5.72 4.63 -19.44
N SER A 52 -5.94 5.18 -18.25
CA SER A 52 -5.16 6.31 -17.72
C SER A 52 -3.68 5.97 -17.55
N LEU A 53 -3.36 4.81 -16.98
CA LEU A 53 -1.96 4.37 -16.84
C LEU A 53 -1.25 4.18 -18.18
N LEU A 54 -1.95 3.58 -19.15
CA LEU A 54 -1.40 3.39 -20.49
C LEU A 54 -1.10 4.73 -21.15
N GLU A 55 -2.01 5.70 -21.02
CA GLU A 55 -1.81 7.04 -21.56
C GLU A 55 -0.64 7.76 -20.90
N GLU A 56 -0.50 7.70 -19.57
CA GLU A 56 0.64 8.27 -18.85
C GLU A 56 1.98 7.62 -19.24
N PHE A 57 1.98 6.29 -19.41
CA PHE A 57 3.15 5.53 -19.82
C PHE A 57 3.60 5.87 -21.25
N LEU A 58 2.66 5.93 -22.20
CA LEU A 58 2.93 6.31 -23.59
C LEU A 58 3.45 7.75 -23.70
N GLN A 59 2.97 8.65 -22.84
CA GLN A 59 3.43 10.04 -22.77
C GLN A 59 4.77 10.21 -22.03
N LYS A 60 5.39 9.12 -21.55
CA LYS A 60 6.64 9.11 -20.77
C LYS A 60 6.64 10.10 -19.61
N LYS A 61 5.47 10.30 -18.98
CA LYS A 61 5.32 11.20 -17.85
C LYS A 61 6.05 10.64 -16.62
N PRO A 62 6.59 11.50 -15.74
CA PRO A 62 7.10 11.04 -14.46
C PRO A 62 5.98 10.39 -13.64
N VAL A 63 6.31 9.37 -12.84
CA VAL A 63 5.35 8.72 -11.95
C VAL A 63 4.75 9.76 -11.02
N SER A 64 3.43 9.95 -11.16
CA SER A 64 2.66 10.96 -10.45
C SER A 64 1.76 10.31 -9.40
N PHE A 65 1.12 11.12 -8.55
CA PHE A 65 0.10 10.62 -7.65
C PHE A 65 -1.07 9.97 -8.41
N THR A 66 -1.44 10.48 -9.58
CA THR A 66 -2.47 9.90 -10.44
C THR A 66 -2.09 8.49 -10.91
N THR A 67 -0.82 8.27 -11.26
CA THR A 67 -0.27 6.96 -11.62
C THR A 67 -0.46 5.98 -10.45
N ILE A 68 -0.03 6.38 -9.26
CA ILE A 68 -0.12 5.54 -8.05
C ILE A 68 -1.58 5.27 -7.68
N SER A 69 -2.46 6.27 -7.75
CA SER A 69 -3.88 6.11 -7.48
C SER A 69 -4.55 5.12 -8.45
N SER A 70 -4.20 5.21 -9.74
CA SER A 70 -4.71 4.29 -10.77
C SER A 70 -4.22 2.85 -10.52
N MET A 71 -2.92 2.66 -10.20
CA MET A 71 -2.38 1.34 -9.83
C MET A 71 -3.06 0.79 -8.57
N SER A 72 -3.26 1.64 -7.55
CA SER A 72 -3.92 1.28 -6.29
C SER A 72 -5.36 0.83 -6.52
N SER A 73 -6.09 1.53 -7.38
CA SER A 73 -7.47 1.20 -7.75
C SER A 73 -7.56 -0.15 -8.45
N ILE A 74 -6.65 -0.42 -9.39
CA ILE A 74 -6.57 -1.71 -10.09
C ILE A 74 -6.34 -2.85 -9.09
N LEU A 75 -5.38 -2.70 -8.18
CA LEU A 75 -5.07 -3.73 -7.19
C LEU A 75 -6.25 -3.97 -6.23
N PHE A 76 -6.77 -2.91 -5.62
CA PHE A 76 -7.78 -3.02 -4.58
C PHE A 76 -9.12 -3.49 -5.12
N ILE A 77 -9.64 -2.85 -6.18
CA ILE A 77 -10.90 -3.25 -6.81
C ILE A 77 -10.73 -4.63 -7.47
N GLY A 78 -9.55 -4.92 -8.03
CA GLY A 78 -9.26 -6.21 -8.67
C GLY A 78 -9.33 -7.36 -7.67
N LEU A 79 -8.78 -7.17 -6.47
CA LEU A 79 -8.89 -8.14 -5.39
C LEU A 79 -10.35 -8.37 -4.98
N ILE A 80 -11.11 -7.30 -4.74
CA ILE A 80 -12.53 -7.39 -4.36
C ILE A 80 -13.33 -8.12 -5.44
N THR A 81 -13.08 -7.78 -6.70
CA THR A 81 -13.74 -8.41 -7.85
C THR A 81 -13.43 -9.90 -7.92
N GLY A 82 -12.16 -10.28 -7.75
CA GLY A 82 -11.73 -11.67 -7.70
C GLY A 82 -12.37 -12.45 -6.55
N ILE A 83 -12.40 -11.87 -5.34
CA ILE A 83 -13.01 -12.47 -4.16
C ILE A 83 -14.50 -12.76 -4.40
N LEU A 84 -15.22 -11.78 -4.92
CA LEU A 84 -16.65 -11.91 -5.22
C LEU A 84 -16.92 -12.93 -6.33
N LEU A 85 -16.24 -12.80 -7.49
CA LEU A 85 -16.47 -13.68 -8.64
C LEU A 85 -16.18 -15.15 -8.32
N LEU A 86 -15.12 -15.41 -7.56
CA LEU A 86 -14.73 -16.76 -7.14
C LEU A 86 -15.45 -17.25 -5.89
N ASN A 87 -16.26 -16.40 -5.25
CA ASN A 87 -16.99 -16.68 -4.01
C ASN A 87 -16.09 -17.27 -2.91
N VAL A 88 -14.89 -16.71 -2.75
CA VAL A 88 -13.92 -17.14 -1.72
C VAL A 88 -14.15 -16.41 -0.39
N ASP A 89 -13.74 -17.05 0.71
CA ASP A 89 -13.94 -16.55 2.07
C ASP A 89 -13.22 -15.21 2.31
N TRP A 90 -13.94 -14.20 2.81
CA TRP A 90 -13.39 -12.87 3.11
C TRP A 90 -12.36 -12.87 4.24
N VAL A 91 -12.64 -13.58 5.34
CA VAL A 91 -11.80 -13.63 6.53
C VAL A 91 -10.46 -14.27 6.19
N ARG A 92 -10.48 -15.36 5.43
CA ARG A 92 -9.25 -16.04 4.98
C ARG A 92 -8.38 -15.16 4.07
N ASN A 93 -9.00 -14.24 3.33
CA ASN A 93 -8.31 -13.35 2.40
C ASN A 93 -7.98 -11.96 2.98
N LEU A 94 -8.31 -11.66 4.24
CA LEU A 94 -7.91 -10.42 4.92
C LEU A 94 -6.41 -10.10 4.80
N PRO A 95 -5.48 -11.08 4.90
CA PRO A 95 -4.06 -10.80 4.72
C PRO A 95 -3.71 -10.21 3.34
N LEU A 96 -4.48 -10.53 2.27
CA LEU A 96 -4.27 -9.93 0.95
C LEU A 96 -4.57 -8.43 0.94
N PHE A 97 -5.62 -7.99 1.65
CA PHE A 97 -5.92 -6.56 1.78
C PHE A 97 -4.79 -5.80 2.48
N ILE A 98 -4.19 -6.41 3.50
CA ILE A 98 -3.04 -5.84 4.21
C ILE A 98 -1.84 -5.76 3.27
N ILE A 99 -1.55 -6.81 2.51
CA ILE A 99 -0.47 -6.80 1.51
C ILE A 99 -0.69 -5.70 0.48
N ILE A 100 -1.90 -5.57 -0.07
CA ILE A 100 -2.22 -4.52 -1.04
C ILE A 100 -2.06 -3.14 -0.43
N ALA A 101 -2.52 -2.91 0.80
CA ALA A 101 -2.30 -1.64 1.50
C ALA A 101 -0.79 -1.34 1.63
N GLY A 102 0.02 -2.35 1.97
CA GLY A 102 1.49 -2.22 2.01
C GLY A 102 2.10 -1.92 0.64
N VAL A 103 1.64 -2.58 -0.43
CA VAL A 103 2.06 -2.29 -1.81
C VAL A 103 1.71 -0.86 -2.20
N ILE A 104 0.53 -0.35 -1.82
CA ILE A 104 0.09 1.03 -2.09
C ILE A 104 1.01 2.05 -1.42
N VAL A 105 1.35 1.82 -0.15
CA VAL A 105 2.29 2.69 0.57
C VAL A 105 3.69 2.59 -0.04
N PHE A 106 4.14 1.38 -0.38
CA PHE A 106 5.44 1.15 -1.00
C PHE A 106 5.58 1.90 -2.33
N GLN A 107 4.62 1.73 -3.25
CA GLN A 107 4.63 2.38 -4.55
C GLN A 107 4.49 3.91 -4.44
N SER A 108 3.90 4.44 -3.37
CA SER A 108 3.87 5.89 -3.12
C SER A 108 5.28 6.48 -3.00
N GLY A 109 6.28 5.69 -2.58
CA GLY A 109 7.69 6.10 -2.58
C GLY A 109 8.30 6.27 -3.98
N LEU A 110 7.66 5.71 -5.02
CA LEU A 110 8.08 5.82 -6.42
C LEU A 110 7.69 7.14 -7.07
N VAL A 111 6.82 7.95 -6.45
CA VAL A 111 6.38 9.23 -7.01
C VAL A 111 7.57 10.18 -7.21
N ARG A 112 7.61 10.78 -8.40
CA ARG A 112 8.66 11.72 -8.84
C ARG A 112 8.11 13.04 -9.37
N SER A 113 6.79 13.21 -9.43
CA SER A 113 6.15 14.47 -9.81
C SER A 113 6.57 15.63 -8.89
N ASN A 114 6.40 16.86 -9.39
CA ASN A 114 6.73 18.10 -8.67
C ASN A 114 5.50 18.75 -8.00
N ASP A 115 4.41 18.01 -7.89
CA ASP A 115 3.21 18.39 -7.15
C ASP A 115 3.44 18.27 -5.63
N THR A 116 2.48 18.76 -4.84
CA THR A 116 2.54 18.75 -3.37
C THR A 116 2.80 17.34 -2.82
N PHE A 117 2.13 16.32 -3.38
CA PHE A 117 2.35 14.93 -2.98
C PHE A 117 3.72 14.40 -3.40
N GLY A 118 4.19 14.70 -4.61
CA GLY A 118 5.51 14.28 -5.07
C GLY A 118 6.64 14.89 -4.25
N ASN A 119 6.50 16.13 -3.79
CA ASN A 119 7.46 16.74 -2.86
C ASN A 119 7.45 16.07 -1.48
N PHE A 120 6.27 15.72 -0.96
CA PHE A 120 6.14 14.91 0.25
C PHE A 120 6.81 13.53 0.09
N ALA A 121 6.50 12.82 -1.00
CA ALA A 121 7.02 11.48 -1.27
C ALA A 121 8.54 11.47 -1.45
N LYS A 122 9.14 12.54 -2.01
CA LYS A 122 10.60 12.70 -2.09
C LYS A 122 11.25 12.79 -0.71
N ILE A 123 10.67 13.57 0.19
CA ILE A 123 11.17 13.76 1.57
C ILE A 123 11.05 12.44 2.33
N PHE A 124 9.88 11.79 2.33
CA PHE A 124 9.63 10.59 3.13
C PHE A 124 9.92 9.29 2.37
N ARG A 125 10.70 9.32 1.29
CA ARG A 125 10.87 8.16 0.40
C ARG A 125 11.36 6.91 1.13
N GLY A 126 12.34 7.06 2.04
CA GLY A 126 12.86 5.95 2.84
C GLY A 126 11.78 5.34 3.73
N TRP A 127 11.04 6.19 4.44
CA TRP A 127 9.90 5.79 5.27
C TRP A 127 8.77 5.13 4.48
N LEU A 128 8.42 5.63 3.30
CA LEU A 128 7.36 5.06 2.46
C LEU A 128 7.70 3.64 2.00
N PHE A 129 8.94 3.41 1.55
CA PHE A 129 9.37 2.06 1.18
C PHE A 129 9.42 1.12 2.37
N ALA A 130 9.99 1.56 3.50
CA ALA A 130 10.10 0.72 4.69
C ALA A 130 8.73 0.39 5.31
N SER A 131 7.84 1.37 5.41
CA SER A 131 6.47 1.16 5.92
C SER A 131 5.66 0.27 5.00
N GLY A 132 5.70 0.49 3.68
CA GLY A 132 5.06 -0.40 2.73
C GLY A 132 5.56 -1.84 2.84
N LEU A 133 6.88 -2.04 2.91
CA LEU A 133 7.49 -3.37 3.02
C LEU A 133 7.16 -4.04 4.37
N ALA A 134 7.15 -3.29 5.47
CA ALA A 134 6.74 -3.80 6.77
C ALA A 134 5.28 -4.25 6.80
N VAL A 135 4.38 -3.49 6.18
CA VAL A 135 2.96 -3.87 6.06
C VAL A 135 2.79 -5.11 5.17
N ILE A 136 3.56 -5.22 4.07
CA ILE A 136 3.57 -6.43 3.23
C ILE A 136 4.01 -7.65 4.05
N ILE A 137 5.12 -7.55 4.79
CA ILE A 137 5.59 -8.64 5.66
C ILE A 137 4.52 -8.99 6.71
N THR A 138 3.85 -7.99 7.28
CA THR A 138 2.76 -8.22 8.25
C THR A 138 1.66 -9.07 7.62
N GLY A 139 1.18 -8.70 6.44
CA GLY A 139 0.18 -9.50 5.73
C GLY A 139 0.67 -10.91 5.39
N LEU A 140 1.93 -11.06 4.96
CA LEU A 140 2.53 -12.39 4.70
C LEU A 140 2.58 -13.28 5.96
N LEU A 141 2.91 -12.70 7.11
CA LEU A 141 2.91 -13.42 8.38
C LEU A 141 1.49 -13.82 8.82
N LEU A 142 0.50 -12.97 8.54
CA LEU A 142 -0.89 -13.21 8.93
C LEU A 142 -1.52 -14.41 8.21
N PHE A 143 -1.02 -14.82 7.04
CA PHE A 143 -1.46 -16.07 6.40
C PHE A 143 -1.17 -17.32 7.23
N LYS A 144 -0.19 -17.26 8.15
CA LYS A 144 0.11 -18.39 9.04
C LYS A 144 -0.85 -18.49 10.23
N PHE A 145 -1.65 -17.45 10.47
CA PHE A 145 -2.60 -17.44 11.56
C PHE A 145 -3.97 -17.88 11.05
N ASP A 146 -4.45 -18.99 11.60
CA ASP A 146 -5.82 -19.39 11.40
C ASP A 146 -6.71 -18.56 12.34
N PHE A 147 -7.39 -17.56 11.77
CA PHE A 147 -8.27 -16.67 12.50
C PHE A 147 -9.53 -17.38 13.06
N GLN A 148 -9.81 -18.62 12.63
CA GLN A 148 -11.02 -19.36 13.05
C GLN A 148 -10.76 -20.29 14.25
N VAL A 149 -9.52 -20.73 14.48
CA VAL A 149 -9.23 -21.85 15.39
C VAL A 149 -8.56 -21.42 16.70
N VAL A 150 -7.81 -20.31 16.73
CA VAL A 150 -7.03 -19.91 17.92
C VAL A 150 -7.19 -18.41 18.20
N PRO A 151 -7.47 -18.00 19.45
CA PRO A 151 -7.46 -16.59 19.83
C PRO A 151 -6.09 -15.97 19.52
N VAL A 152 -6.06 -14.82 18.84
CA VAL A 152 -4.82 -14.10 18.51
C VAL A 152 -3.92 -13.88 19.74
N ALA A 153 -4.52 -13.75 20.93
CA ALA A 153 -3.81 -13.60 22.20
C ALA A 153 -2.98 -14.83 22.61
N ALA A 154 -3.31 -16.03 22.13
CA ALA A 154 -2.58 -17.27 22.39
C ALA A 154 -1.51 -17.57 21.32
N GLN A 155 -1.50 -16.83 20.21
CA GLN A 155 -0.52 -16.99 19.14
C GLN A 155 0.73 -16.16 19.44
N SER A 156 1.89 -16.78 19.23
CA SER A 156 3.19 -16.14 19.41
C SER A 156 3.34 -14.94 18.46
N THR A 157 3.18 -13.73 18.98
CA THR A 157 3.34 -12.46 18.26
C THR A 157 4.80 -12.13 17.97
N ARG A 158 5.76 -13.02 18.30
CA ARG A 158 7.21 -12.79 18.12
C ARG A 158 7.56 -12.35 16.72
N TRP A 159 6.97 -13.01 15.73
CA TRP A 159 7.24 -12.76 14.32
C TRP A 159 6.77 -11.38 13.85
N LEU A 160 5.83 -10.75 14.56
CA LEU A 160 5.40 -9.37 14.28
C LEU A 160 6.50 -8.33 14.60
N GLY A 161 7.59 -8.74 15.27
CA GLY A 161 8.79 -7.92 15.41
C GLY A 161 9.55 -7.69 14.08
N LEU A 162 9.41 -8.58 13.09
CA LEU A 162 10.10 -8.45 11.80
C LEU A 162 9.64 -7.20 11.00
N PRO A 163 8.33 -6.94 10.82
CA PRO A 163 7.85 -5.67 10.27
C PRO A 163 8.42 -4.43 10.95
N LEU A 164 8.53 -4.46 12.28
CA LEU A 164 9.03 -3.33 13.07
C LEU A 164 10.54 -3.10 12.86
N LEU A 165 11.33 -4.17 12.68
CA LEU A 165 12.74 -4.04 12.29
C LEU A 165 12.90 -3.39 10.93
N VAL A 166 12.06 -3.79 9.96
CA VAL A 166 12.07 -3.18 8.63
C VAL A 166 11.72 -1.70 8.70
N LEU A 167 10.70 -1.33 9.48
CA LEU A 167 10.34 0.08 9.73
C LEU A 167 11.51 0.87 10.32
N ALA A 168 12.19 0.31 11.33
CA ALA A 168 13.37 0.92 11.93
C ALA A 168 14.48 1.15 10.91
N GLY A 169 14.69 0.18 10.01
CA GLY A 169 15.63 0.30 8.90
C GLY A 169 15.32 1.45 7.94
N GLY A 170 14.05 1.81 7.77
CA GLY A 170 13.61 2.92 6.91
C GLY A 170 14.13 4.28 7.35
N GLY A 171 14.01 4.60 8.64
CA GLY A 171 14.50 5.86 9.18
C GLY A 171 16.03 5.93 9.21
N ILE A 172 16.71 4.80 9.48
CA ILE A 172 18.17 4.70 9.36
C ILE A 172 18.62 4.95 7.91
N PHE A 173 18.00 4.27 6.94
CA PHE A 173 18.30 4.44 5.52
C PHE A 173 18.09 5.89 5.06
N GLN A 174 17.03 6.54 5.53
CA GLN A 174 16.76 7.94 5.24
C GLN A 174 17.86 8.86 5.79
N ILE A 175 18.30 8.63 7.03
CA ILE A 175 19.42 9.37 7.63
C ILE A 175 20.70 9.22 6.79
N PHE A 176 21.03 8.00 6.36
CA PHE A 176 22.21 7.75 5.51
C PHE A 176 22.12 8.45 4.16
N LYS A 177 20.95 8.42 3.51
CA LYS A 177 20.74 9.05 2.21
C LYS A 177 20.85 10.57 2.28
N GLU A 178 20.37 11.19 3.35
CA GLU A 178 20.39 12.64 3.54
C GLU A 178 21.72 13.16 4.12
N LYS A 179 22.66 12.27 4.48
CA LYS A 179 23.95 12.60 5.09
C LYS A 179 24.97 13.30 4.17
N SER A 180 24.60 13.67 2.94
CA SER A 180 25.53 14.21 1.94
C SER A 180 25.38 15.69 1.59
N ALA A 181 24.35 16.42 2.05
CA ALA A 181 24.38 17.89 1.89
C ALA A 181 23.42 18.66 2.81
N HIS A 182 22.12 18.39 2.84
CA HIS A 182 21.13 19.28 3.47
C HIS A 182 20.00 18.48 4.15
N PHE A 183 20.18 18.10 5.42
CA PHE A 183 19.01 17.78 6.25
C PHE A 183 18.25 19.11 6.49
N PRO A 184 16.95 19.21 6.17
CA PRO A 184 16.23 20.48 6.20
C PRO A 184 16.19 21.14 7.60
N SER A 185 16.41 20.36 8.66
CA SER A 185 16.62 20.87 10.02
C SER A 185 17.34 19.84 10.91
N ARG A 186 18.15 20.31 11.87
CA ARG A 186 18.77 19.44 12.91
C ARG A 186 17.71 18.65 13.69
N LEU A 187 16.51 19.22 13.88
CA LEU A 187 15.37 18.57 14.52
C LEU A 187 14.85 17.37 13.72
N GLY A 188 14.77 17.47 12.39
CA GLY A 188 14.34 16.35 11.54
C GLY A 188 15.26 15.13 11.62
N PHE A 189 16.58 15.36 11.76
CA PHE A 189 17.54 14.31 11.99
C PHE A 189 17.29 13.56 13.32
N PHE A 190 17.15 14.31 14.43
CA PHE A 190 16.88 13.70 15.73
C PHE A 190 15.53 12.99 15.78
N ALA A 191 14.48 13.57 15.17
CA ALA A 191 13.17 12.94 15.09
C ALA A 191 13.23 11.60 14.34
N ASN A 192 13.93 11.53 13.21
CA ASN A 192 14.13 10.28 12.46
C ASN A 192 14.92 9.25 13.27
N LEU A 193 15.96 9.67 13.99
CA LEU A 193 16.79 8.79 14.81
C LEU A 193 15.98 8.19 15.97
N ILE A 194 15.22 9.03 16.68
CA ILE A 194 14.35 8.62 17.78
C ILE A 194 13.28 7.67 17.26
N ALA A 195 12.59 8.00 16.18
CA ALA A 195 11.58 7.12 15.58
C ALA A 195 12.16 5.74 15.21
N SER A 196 13.32 5.73 14.55
CA SER A 196 14.00 4.47 14.17
C SER A 196 14.37 3.64 15.40
N PHE A 197 14.92 4.28 16.44
CA PHE A 197 15.30 3.62 17.68
C PHE A 197 14.09 3.03 18.42
N LEU A 198 12.97 3.77 18.46
CA LEU A 198 11.73 3.31 19.06
C LEU A 198 11.18 2.06 18.36
N PHE A 199 11.14 2.07 17.02
CA PHE A 199 10.71 0.89 16.26
C PHE A 199 11.67 -0.30 16.43
N PHE A 200 12.98 -0.06 16.48
CA PHE A 200 13.98 -1.10 16.73
C PHE A 200 13.82 -1.73 18.11
N PHE A 201 13.63 -0.91 19.14
CA PHE A 201 13.43 -1.38 20.51
C PHE A 201 12.15 -2.20 20.64
N LEU A 202 11.05 -1.73 20.04
CA LEU A 202 9.79 -2.46 19.98
C LEU A 202 9.92 -3.81 19.26
N ALA A 203 10.62 -3.83 18.13
CA ALA A 203 10.92 -5.05 17.40
C ALA A 203 11.67 -6.07 18.27
N LEU A 204 12.68 -5.61 19.01
CA LEU A 204 13.48 -6.46 19.88
C LEU A 204 12.63 -7.06 21.01
N LEU A 205 11.77 -6.24 21.65
CA LEU A 205 10.84 -6.72 22.66
C LEU A 205 9.84 -7.75 22.10
N ALA A 206 9.30 -7.51 20.91
CA ALA A 206 8.40 -8.43 20.24
C ALA A 206 9.10 -9.78 19.97
N LEU A 207 10.30 -9.76 19.37
CA LEU A 207 11.07 -10.98 19.07
C LEU A 207 11.44 -11.79 20.32
N LEU A 208 11.69 -11.10 21.45
CA LEU A 208 11.95 -11.72 22.76
C LEU A 208 10.68 -12.24 23.47
N ASN A 209 9.51 -12.20 22.83
CA ASN A 209 8.23 -12.68 23.36
C ASN A 209 7.78 -11.98 24.64
N ARG A 210 8.20 -10.73 24.86
CA ARG A 210 7.72 -9.93 25.98
C ARG A 210 6.38 -9.33 25.60
N GLN A 211 5.37 -9.48 26.47
CA GLN A 211 4.02 -8.96 26.22
C GLN A 211 4.06 -7.43 26.12
N LEU A 212 3.65 -6.91 24.98
CA LEU A 212 3.63 -5.48 24.64
C LEU A 212 2.29 -4.85 25.04
N THR A 213 1.90 -4.98 26.31
CA THR A 213 0.54 -4.60 26.75
C THR A 213 0.25 -3.09 26.70
N LEU A 214 1.27 -2.22 26.80
CA LEU A 214 1.08 -0.75 26.84
C LEU A 214 2.13 0.07 26.07
N ILE A 215 3.31 -0.50 25.77
CA ILE A 215 4.45 0.24 25.18
C ILE A 215 4.21 0.66 23.72
N PRO A 216 3.61 -0.14 22.82
CA PRO A 216 3.36 0.27 21.44
C PRO A 216 2.36 1.42 21.32
N ALA A 217 1.35 1.48 22.19
CA ALA A 217 0.35 2.54 22.20
C ALA A 217 0.95 3.91 22.59
N ILE A 218 1.81 3.91 23.62
CA ILE A 218 2.54 5.11 24.06
C ILE A 218 3.51 5.59 22.96
N LEU A 219 4.14 4.66 22.24
CA LEU A 219 5.07 4.99 21.16
C LEU A 219 4.38 5.41 19.86
N MET A 220 3.18 4.89 19.55
CA MET A 220 2.33 5.42 18.48
C MET A 220 1.88 6.86 18.77
N LEU A 221 1.52 7.15 20.02
CA LEU A 221 1.19 8.51 20.45
C LEU A 221 2.40 9.45 20.39
N ALA A 222 3.58 8.98 20.81
CA ALA A 222 4.83 9.76 20.74
C ALA A 222 5.33 9.98 19.30
N GLY A 223 5.25 8.95 18.44
CA GLY A 223 5.58 9.05 17.03
C GLY A 223 4.61 9.96 16.27
N GLY A 224 3.31 9.83 16.55
CA GLY A 224 2.27 10.70 15.99
C GLY A 224 2.46 12.16 16.40
N SER A 225 2.77 12.44 17.66
CA SER A 225 3.00 13.81 18.15
C SER A 225 4.26 14.44 17.57
N LEU A 226 5.35 13.68 17.42
CA LEU A 226 6.57 14.16 16.75
C LEU A 226 6.34 14.43 15.25
N PHE A 227 5.53 13.60 14.59
CA PHE A 227 5.16 13.79 13.18
C PHE A 227 4.30 15.06 13.00
N ILE A 228 3.34 15.30 13.91
CA ILE A 228 2.53 16.51 13.93
C ILE A 228 3.40 17.74 14.19
N LEU A 229 4.35 17.69 15.13
CA LEU A 229 5.26 18.79 15.44
C LEU A 229 6.18 19.13 14.25
N TYR A 230 6.70 18.12 13.55
CA TYR A 230 7.51 18.34 12.35
C TYR A 230 6.72 19.06 11.24
N PHE A 231 5.43 18.72 11.06
CA PHE A 231 4.56 19.37 10.08
C PHE A 231 4.08 20.75 10.51
N ALA A 232 3.81 20.95 11.80
CA ALA A 232 3.42 22.25 12.36
C ALA A 232 4.54 23.29 12.16
N GLN A 233 5.80 22.88 12.28
CA GLN A 233 6.94 23.78 12.15
C GLN A 233 7.23 24.22 10.70
N LYS A 234 6.76 23.48 9.69
CA LYS A 234 6.94 23.85 8.27
C LYS A 234 5.86 24.81 7.74
N ARG A 235 4.83 25.09 8.55
CA ARG A 235 3.75 26.06 8.24
C ARG A 235 3.94 27.41 8.94
N MET A 236 4.94 27.56 9.80
CA MET A 236 5.42 28.84 10.33
C MET A 236 6.69 29.26 9.58
#